data_AF-A0A142WPE2-F1
#
_entry.id   AF-A0A142WPE2-F1
#
_cell.length_a   1.000
_cell.length_b   1.000
_cell.length_c   1.000
_cell.angle_alpha   90.00
_cell.angle_beta   90.00
_cell.angle_gamma   90.00
#
_symmetry.space_group_name_H-M   'P 1'
#
loop_
_entity.id
_entity.type
_entity.pdbx_description
1 polymer ?
#
loop_
_entity_poly.entity_id
_entity_poly.type
_entity_poly.pdbx_seq_one_letter_code
_entity_poly.pdbx_strand_id
1 'polypeptide(L)' 'MATPKKDRQRPAPVEIICPQSGWFLDWQWAEVLGQEVERFRETVRARGIHHIPWGYAMLVRAEDFYAAGSTPSAKK' A
#
# COMPACT_ATOMS: atom_id res chain seq x y z
N MET A 1 37.50 -23.87 -19.62
CA MET A 1 36.74 -23.65 -18.36
C MET A 1 35.62 -22.67 -18.67
N ALA A 2 34.36 -23.10 -18.63
CA ALA A 2 33.20 -22.25 -18.94
C ALA A 2 32.60 -21.72 -17.64
N THR A 3 32.51 -20.41 -17.48
CA THR A 3 31.81 -19.75 -16.37
C THR A 3 30.31 -19.75 -16.65
N PRO A 4 29.45 -20.22 -15.73
CA PRO A 4 28.01 -20.14 -15.90
C PRO A 4 27.55 -18.69 -15.74
N LYS A 5 26.82 -18.20 -16.74
CA LYS A 5 26.12 -16.90 -16.70
C LYS A 5 25.10 -16.98 -15.57
N LYS A 6 25.27 -16.17 -14.52
CA LYS A 6 24.24 -15.94 -13.50
C LYS A 6 22.99 -15.44 -14.21
N ASP A 7 22.01 -16.32 -14.36
CA ASP A 7 20.63 -15.95 -14.62
C ASP A 7 20.27 -14.80 -13.67
N ARG A 8 19.87 -13.66 -14.25
CA ARG A 8 19.26 -12.57 -13.51
C ARG A 8 17.96 -13.12 -12.96
N GLN A 9 18.03 -13.64 -11.74
CA GLN A 9 16.89 -14.03 -10.94
C GLN A 9 15.94 -12.84 -10.94
N ARG A 10 14.85 -12.92 -11.71
CA ARG A 10 13.74 -11.96 -11.56
C ARG A 10 13.34 -12.06 -10.09
N PRO A 11 13.33 -10.94 -9.33
CA PRO A 11 12.82 -11.00 -7.98
C PRO A 11 11.43 -11.66 -8.06
N ALA A 12 11.22 -12.67 -7.21
CA ALA A 12 9.91 -13.30 -7.09
C ALA A 12 8.86 -12.21 -6.91
N PRO A 13 7.64 -12.36 -7.47
CA PRO A 13 6.57 -11.42 -7.22
C PRO A 13 6.46 -11.28 -5.70
N VAL A 14 6.82 -10.09 -5.19
CA VAL A 14 6.64 -9.77 -3.78
C VAL A 14 5.14 -9.88 -3.60
N GLU A 15 4.70 -10.89 -2.86
CA GLU A 15 3.31 -11.07 -2.53
C GLU A 15 2.97 -9.89 -1.62
N ILE A 16 2.41 -8.85 -2.22
CA ILE A 16 2.05 -7.63 -1.53
C ILE A 16 0.86 -7.97 -0.64
N ILE A 17 1.13 -8.26 0.63
CA ILE A 17 0.09 -8.49 1.63
C ILE A 17 -0.50 -7.13 1.99
N CYS A 18 -1.73 -6.87 1.52
CA CYS A 18 -2.48 -5.69 1.91
C CYS A 18 -2.66 -5.68 3.44
N PRO A 19 -2.11 -4.69 4.17
CA PRO A 19 -2.19 -4.68 5.63
C PRO A 19 -3.66 -4.59 6.05
N GLN A 20 -4.10 -5.44 6.97
CA GLN A 20 -5.50 -5.53 7.41
C GLN A 20 -5.80 -4.73 8.68
N SER A 21 -4.76 -4.41 9.48
CA SER A 21 -4.91 -3.66 10.73
C SER A 21 -3.62 -2.92 11.10
N GLY A 22 -3.75 -1.78 11.75
CA GLY A 22 -2.62 -0.97 12.24
C GLY A 22 -2.36 0.28 11.41
N TRP A 23 -1.29 1.00 11.77
CA TRP A 23 -0.89 2.25 11.12
C TRP A 23 0.23 2.01 10.12
N PHE A 24 0.06 2.51 8.90
CA PHE A 24 1.04 2.37 7.84
C PHE A 24 1.29 3.72 7.19
N LEU A 25 2.52 3.89 6.72
CA LEU A 25 2.93 5.08 6.01
C LEU A 25 2.34 5.08 4.61
N ASP A 26 2.10 6.27 4.08
CA ASP A 26 1.64 6.49 2.71
C ASP A 26 2.45 5.76 1.63
N TRP A 27 3.77 5.66 1.76
CA TRP A 27 4.58 4.91 0.80
C TRP A 27 4.36 3.40 0.87
N GLN A 28 4.07 2.85 2.06
CA GLN A 28 3.70 1.43 2.21
C GLN A 28 2.36 1.16 1.52
N TRP A 29 1.39 2.07 1.70
CA TRP A 29 0.11 1.98 1.00
C TRP A 29 0.25 2.15 -0.51
N ALA A 30 1.08 3.07 -0.96
CA ALA A 30 1.34 3.32 -2.36
C ALA A 30 1.97 2.10 -3.04
N GLU A 31 2.98 1.49 -2.39
CA GLU A 31 3.58 0.22 -2.80
C GLU A 31 2.52 -0.88 -2.88
N VAL A 32 1.69 -1.00 -1.82
CA VAL A 32 0.66 -2.03 -1.76
C VAL A 32 -0.37 -1.91 -2.88
N LEU A 33 -0.78 -0.69 -3.19
CA LEU A 33 -1.79 -0.38 -4.19
C LEU A 33 -1.18 -0.27 -5.61
N GLY A 34 0.14 -0.41 -5.75
CA GLY A 34 0.83 -0.24 -7.02
C GLY A 34 0.64 1.14 -7.64
N GLN A 35 0.57 2.19 -6.81
CA GLN A 35 0.36 3.57 -7.26
C GLN A 35 1.41 4.51 -6.67
N GLU A 36 1.45 5.75 -7.17
CA GLU A 36 2.32 6.79 -6.63
C GLU A 36 1.86 7.29 -5.26
N VAL A 37 2.81 7.67 -4.42
CA VAL A 37 2.54 8.18 -3.06
C VAL A 37 1.65 9.42 -3.11
N GLU A 38 1.89 10.33 -4.05
CA GLU A 38 1.07 11.55 -4.20
C GLU A 38 -0.39 11.22 -4.51
N ARG A 39 -0.65 10.28 -5.44
CA ARG A 39 -2.00 9.79 -5.73
C ARG A 39 -2.67 9.15 -4.52
N PHE A 40 -1.93 8.39 -3.71
CA PHE A 40 -2.47 7.84 -2.48
C PHE A 40 -2.89 8.94 -1.51
N ARG A 41 -2.03 9.95 -1.29
CA ARG A 41 -2.32 11.09 -0.42
C ARG A 41 -3.53 11.90 -0.89
N GLU A 42 -3.66 12.13 -2.20
CA GLU A 42 -4.84 12.75 -2.79
C GLU A 42 -6.10 11.94 -2.52
N THR A 43 -6.04 10.61 -2.69
CA THR A 43 -7.15 9.70 -2.41
C THR A 43 -7.59 9.76 -0.95
N VAL A 44 -6.63 9.72 -0.02
CA VAL A 44 -6.87 9.82 1.43
C VAL A 44 -7.59 11.13 1.76
N ARG A 45 -7.12 12.26 1.22
CA ARG A 45 -7.73 13.59 1.45
C ARG A 45 -9.11 13.71 0.80
N ALA A 46 -9.24 13.30 -0.47
CA ALA A 46 -10.49 13.39 -1.22
C ALA A 46 -11.61 12.53 -0.62
N ARG A 47 -11.26 11.39 -0.02
CA ARG A 47 -12.20 10.50 0.67
C ARG A 47 -12.41 10.84 2.15
N GLY A 48 -11.72 11.84 2.68
CA GLY A 48 -11.80 12.21 4.09
C GLY A 48 -11.33 11.11 5.05
N ILE A 49 -10.40 10.26 4.62
CA ILE A 49 -9.87 9.16 5.42
C ILE A 49 -9.05 9.74 6.56
N HIS A 50 -9.28 9.25 7.78
CA HIS A 50 -8.52 9.67 8.94
C HIS A 50 -7.04 9.33 8.76
N HIS A 51 -6.18 10.32 8.96
CA HIS A 51 -4.74 10.19 8.81
C HIS A 51 -4.03 11.15 9.76
N ILE A 52 -2.81 10.79 10.15
CA ILE A 52 -1.97 11.58 11.07
C ILE A 52 -0.70 12.01 10.31
N PRO A 53 -0.31 13.29 10.36
CA PRO A 53 0.98 13.72 9.81
C PRO A 53 2.14 13.08 10.60
N TRP A 54 3.11 12.52 9.89
CA TRP A 54 4.31 11.90 10.47
C TRP A 54 5.56 12.35 9.70
N GLY A 55 6.12 13.49 10.12
CA GLY A 55 7.22 14.14 9.40
C GLY A 55 6.80 14.53 7.98
N TYR A 56 7.50 14.01 6.97
CA TYR A 56 7.17 14.22 5.55
C TYR A 56 6.17 13.20 4.98
N ALA A 57 5.72 12.25 5.81
CA ALA A 57 4.75 11.22 5.44
C ALA A 57 3.42 11.43 6.16
N MET A 58 2.41 10.68 5.75
CA MET A 58 1.19 10.49 6.53
C MET A 58 1.07 9.03 6.97
N LEU A 59 0.60 8.85 8.21
CA LEU A 59 0.17 7.56 8.73
C LEU A 59 -1.33 7.43 8.50
N VAL A 60 -1.71 6.32 7.87
CA VAL A 60 -3.11 5.98 7.62
C VAL A 60 -3.37 4.64 8.28
N ARG A 61 -4.43 4.59 9.07
CA ARG A 61 -4.86 3.36 9.72
C ARG A 61 -5.57 2.48 8.70
N ALA A 62 -5.20 1.20 8.63
CA ALA A 62 -5.78 0.26 7.67
C ALA A 62 -7.29 0.14 7.83
N GLU A 63 -7.77 0.08 9.06
CA GLU A 63 -9.19 0.02 9.37
C GLU A 63 -9.96 1.23 8.83
N ASP A 64 -9.42 2.44 8.98
CA ASP A 64 -10.05 3.67 8.48
C ASP A 64 -10.02 3.72 6.94
N PHE A 65 -8.91 3.26 6.34
CA PHE A 65 -8.77 3.18 4.89
C PHE A 65 -9.80 2.23 4.27
N TYR A 66 -9.98 1.03 4.84
CA TYR A 66 -10.99 0.08 4.38
C TYR A 66 -12.41 0.53 4.76
N ALA A 67 -12.64 1.17 5.91
CA ALA A 67 -13.95 1.73 6.23
C ALA A 67 -14.38 2.80 5.22
N ALA A 68 -13.43 3.57 4.67
CA ALA A 68 -13.69 4.59 3.68
C ALA A 68 -13.84 4.08 2.24
N GLY A 69 -13.53 2.81 1.95
CA GLY A 69 -13.45 2.30 0.57
C GLY A 69 -13.61 0.79 0.37
N SER A 70 -13.98 0.04 1.39
CA SER A 70 -14.17 -1.41 1.35
C SER A 70 -15.30 -1.81 2.31
N THR A 71 -16.54 -1.59 1.88
CA THR A 71 -17.38 -2.77 1.80
C THR A 71 -16.76 -3.65 0.72
N PRO A 72 -16.06 -4.77 1.03
CA PRO A 72 -16.26 -5.91 0.16
C PRO A 72 -17.77 -6.12 0.20
N SER A 73 -18.42 -6.09 -0.95
CA SER A 73 -19.81 -6.49 -1.03
C SER A 73 -19.90 -7.89 -0.41
N ALA A 74 -20.32 -7.98 0.85
CA ALA A 74 -20.85 -9.20 1.43
C ALA A 74 -22.11 -9.49 0.62
N LYS A 75 -21.94 -10.15 -0.53
CA LYS A 75 -23.06 -10.72 -1.26
C LYS A 75 -23.67 -11.77 -0.33
N LYS A 76 -24.86 -11.42 0.17
CA LYS A 76 -25.83 -12.31 0.77
C LYS A 76 -26.08 -13.53 -0.11
#